data_AF-A0AA39JCN5-F1
#
_entry.id   AF-A0AA39JCN5-F1
#
_cell.length_a   1.000
_cell.length_b   1.000
_cell.length_c   1.000
_cell.angle_alpha   90.00
_cell.angle_beta   90.00
_cell.angle_gamma   90.00
#
_symmetry.space_group_name_H-M   'P 1'
#
loop_
_entity.id
_entity.type
_entity.pdbx_description
1 polymer ?
#
loop_
_entity_poly.entity_id
_entity_poly.type
_entity_poly.pdbx_seq_one_letter_code
_entity_poly.pdbx_strand_id
1 'polypeptide(L)'
;MQADSLSEYLYGLFSGVAQLNTTQLIGVPVGARVQSLAIQGHIVSASIYMPIFYRTIAYTLPVQIDLWLSFNDGLKIQSYDAAFRRLPEALAYIIPKLAPEMSRELNRTYTASNVTDLVSLQVARDICTVSEKYCTGDNQQYSSYDSCTQFILHNVSFGQIWQADQNTGMCRYIQKNVVMFRPNEYCANIGPSGGSTCIDHDYVNVTTDFPFASSLVTVNSSHSGNDTKGLSDKTIDELTRISLEVIYPTTVAFDSIPTIVYFFLLYVSGKFTEAVLGHFSKVFCSLSHEHQRNTVTYVLNTFWTLVALIVQLIAFPMLLERYTMFNIDLVHVATILVSGLYILELTYRPTMRWPLIIHHICTLLAIIFLQIVLQVTSHPAIAVAGLIWLFQATTEQSVFIGLFMYRLRYPKSIVKPTLQFAAVQSFIFKIGFATYLVVWWGIKLASDHTTKFDVALSTVLVILISLLMSTQMYASLLLSYITAKGWSEHSYGSYTVWCVARSMDRHRCSEAIESAATTEVNSSLGLIDEHYIVSDSFALSYYR
;
A
#
# COMPACT_ATOMS: atom_id res chain seq x y z
N MET A 1 9.73 20.76 21.46
CA MET A 1 10.80 20.98 22.46
C MET A 1 12.17 20.90 21.77
N GLN A 2 13.12 21.78 22.11
CA GLN A 2 14.52 21.69 21.63
C GLN A 2 15.22 20.47 22.24
N ALA A 3 16.18 19.88 21.52
CA ALA A 3 16.85 18.62 21.86
C ALA A 3 17.47 18.59 23.28
N ASP A 4 17.91 19.74 23.81
CA ASP A 4 18.54 19.81 25.13
C ASP A 4 17.53 19.74 26.29
N SER A 5 16.28 20.23 26.13
CA SER A 5 15.25 20.10 27.19
C SER A 5 14.73 18.65 27.31
N LEU A 6 14.88 17.87 26.23
CA LEU A 6 14.35 16.52 26.11
C LEU A 6 14.97 15.52 27.09
N SER A 7 16.29 15.63 27.28
CA SER A 7 17.05 14.78 28.22
C SER A 7 16.69 15.04 29.68
N GLU A 8 16.36 16.29 30.03
CA GLU A 8 16.04 16.68 31.40
C GLU A 8 14.67 16.16 31.84
N TYR A 9 13.70 16.06 30.93
CA TYR A 9 12.43 15.43 31.27
C TYR A 9 12.55 13.92 31.42
N LEU A 10 13.27 13.24 30.52
CA LEU A 10 13.43 11.78 30.56
C LEU A 10 14.28 11.29 31.74
N TYR A 11 15.37 12.01 32.06
CA TYR A 11 16.31 11.60 33.11
C TYR A 11 16.19 12.43 34.40
N GLY A 12 15.80 13.70 34.30
CA GLY A 12 15.73 14.65 35.41
C GLY A 12 14.48 14.48 36.30
N LEU A 13 13.33 14.14 35.71
CA LEU A 13 12.04 14.05 36.44
C LEU A 13 12.13 13.16 37.68
N PHE A 14 12.73 11.98 37.57
CA PHE A 14 12.82 11.01 38.66
C PHE A 14 14.04 11.20 39.56
N SER A 15 15.11 11.81 39.06
CA SER A 15 16.33 12.02 39.84
C SER A 15 16.16 13.09 40.92
N GLY A 16 15.35 14.13 40.64
CA GLY A 16 14.97 15.13 41.64
C GLY A 16 14.18 14.51 42.81
N VAL A 17 13.24 13.62 42.50
CA VAL A 17 12.43 12.90 43.51
C VAL A 17 13.30 12.04 44.43
N ALA A 18 14.32 11.37 43.89
CA ALA A 18 15.19 10.47 44.65
C ALA A 18 15.98 11.16 45.79
N GLN A 19 16.13 12.48 45.72
CA GLN A 19 16.86 13.29 46.69
C GLN A 19 15.96 13.84 47.82
N LEU A 20 14.63 13.74 47.67
CA LEU A 20 13.67 14.28 48.63
C LEU A 20 13.36 13.25 49.73
N ASN A 21 13.30 13.74 50.97
CA ASN A 21 12.93 12.95 52.15
C ASN A 21 11.46 13.15 52.57
N THR A 22 10.71 13.96 51.82
CA THR A 22 9.28 14.20 52.03
C THR A 22 8.44 13.23 51.21
N THR A 23 7.18 13.06 51.59
CA THR A 23 6.23 12.25 50.83
C THR A 23 5.96 12.90 49.47
N GLN A 24 6.21 12.15 48.38
CA GLN A 24 6.04 12.60 47.01
C GLN A 24 4.90 11.83 46.31
N LEU A 25 4.18 12.49 45.40
CA LEU A 25 3.16 11.86 44.54
C LEU A 25 3.78 11.04 43.40
N ILE A 26 4.98 11.41 42.99
CA ILE A 26 5.79 10.69 42.00
C ILE A 26 6.86 9.94 42.79
N GLY A 27 6.95 8.63 42.62
CA GLY A 27 7.99 7.81 43.27
C GLY A 27 9.26 7.70 42.43
N VAL A 28 10.19 6.87 42.90
CA VAL A 28 11.49 6.66 42.25
C VAL A 28 11.49 5.32 41.50
N PRO A 29 11.83 5.28 40.20
CA PRO A 29 11.97 4.03 39.48
C PRO A 29 13.15 3.23 40.02
N VAL A 30 12.91 1.98 40.43
CA VAL A 30 13.94 1.07 40.97
C VAL A 30 14.35 -0.03 39.99
N GLY A 31 13.77 -0.02 38.80
CA GLY A 31 14.12 -0.90 37.70
C GLY A 31 13.29 -0.58 36.46
N ALA A 32 13.66 -1.16 35.33
CA ALA A 32 12.90 -1.12 34.10
C ALA A 32 12.98 -2.48 33.42
N ARG A 33 11.87 -2.99 32.91
CA ARG A 33 11.79 -4.20 32.10
C ARG A 33 11.02 -3.91 30.84
N VAL A 34 11.67 -4.07 29.69
CA VAL A 34 11.00 -3.93 28.39
C VAL A 34 10.10 -5.14 28.18
N GLN A 35 8.80 -4.91 28.02
CA GLN A 35 7.79 -5.96 27.80
C GLN A 35 7.54 -6.21 26.31
N SER A 36 7.52 -5.13 25.52
CA SER A 36 7.47 -5.20 24.07
C SER A 36 8.40 -4.15 23.48
N LEU A 37 8.98 -4.46 22.34
CA LEU A 37 9.93 -3.61 21.64
C LEU A 37 9.76 -3.79 20.14
N ALA A 38 9.54 -2.69 19.44
CA ALA A 38 9.58 -2.60 17.99
C ALA A 38 10.61 -1.53 17.62
N ILE A 39 11.57 -1.91 16.79
CA ILE A 39 12.61 -1.00 16.30
C ILE A 39 12.51 -1.01 14.79
N GLN A 40 12.42 0.17 14.20
CA GLN A 40 12.35 0.32 12.75
C GLN A 40 13.11 1.56 12.31
N GLY A 41 14.32 1.33 11.80
CA GLY A 41 15.27 2.39 11.47
C GLY A 41 15.62 3.22 12.70
N HIS A 42 15.32 4.51 12.66
CA HIS A 42 15.60 5.46 13.74
C HIS A 42 14.43 5.63 14.72
N ILE A 43 13.36 4.85 14.58
CA ILE A 43 12.18 4.91 15.44
C ILE A 43 12.12 3.67 16.34
N VAL A 44 11.85 3.89 17.62
CA VAL A 44 11.68 2.84 18.62
C VAL A 44 10.33 3.01 19.30
N SER A 45 9.52 1.95 19.30
CA SER A 45 8.34 1.83 20.14
C SER A 45 8.60 0.77 21.21
N ALA A 46 8.43 1.12 22.48
CA ALA A 46 8.69 0.21 23.59
C ALA A 46 7.60 0.32 24.67
N SER A 47 7.08 -0.81 25.13
CA SER A 47 6.30 -0.87 26.37
C SER A 47 7.23 -1.28 27.50
N ILE A 48 7.36 -0.44 28.51
CA ILE A 48 8.26 -0.64 29.64
C ILE A 48 7.45 -0.81 30.91
N TYR A 49 7.69 -1.92 31.61
CA TYR A 49 7.29 -2.13 32.99
C TYR A 49 8.32 -1.50 33.93
N MET A 50 7.87 -0.62 34.81
CA MET A 50 8.71 0.16 35.70
C MET A 50 8.17 0.07 37.14
N PRO A 51 8.83 -0.67 38.05
CA PRO A 51 8.52 -0.60 39.47
C PRO A 51 8.93 0.76 40.05
N ILE A 52 7.95 1.48 40.60
CA ILE A 52 8.12 2.79 41.24
C ILE A 52 8.08 2.62 42.75
N PHE A 53 9.17 2.99 43.43
CA PHE A 53 9.30 2.91 44.88
C PHE A 53 8.94 4.23 45.57
N TYR A 54 8.05 4.16 46.55
CA TYR A 54 7.66 5.25 47.43
C TYR A 54 8.33 5.08 48.79
N ARG A 55 9.32 5.95 49.06
CA ARG A 55 10.22 5.82 50.21
C ARG A 55 9.50 5.92 51.56
N THR A 56 8.59 6.88 51.71
CA THR A 56 7.96 7.18 53.02
C THR A 56 7.03 6.08 53.52
N ILE A 57 6.49 5.26 52.61
CA ILE A 57 5.61 4.12 52.94
C ILE A 57 6.26 2.76 52.63
N ALA A 58 7.54 2.75 52.23
CA ALA A 58 8.29 1.56 51.83
C ALA A 58 7.51 0.63 50.88
N TYR A 59 6.83 1.21 49.88
CA TYR A 59 5.94 0.48 48.97
C TYR A 59 6.39 0.62 47.51
N THR A 60 6.28 -0.45 46.74
CA THR A 60 6.59 -0.47 45.31
C THR A 60 5.32 -0.63 44.48
N LEU A 61 5.00 0.37 43.67
CA LEU A 61 3.88 0.38 42.74
C LEU A 61 4.36 0.00 41.32
N PRO A 62 3.76 -1.02 40.67
CA PRO A 62 4.05 -1.30 39.27
C PRO A 62 3.40 -0.24 38.36
N VAL A 63 4.19 0.35 37.46
CA VAL A 63 3.72 1.26 36.42
C VAL A 63 4.14 0.73 35.05
N GLN A 64 3.33 0.98 34.02
CA GLN A 64 3.66 0.64 32.64
C GLN A 64 3.61 1.91 31.78
N ILE A 65 4.65 2.10 30.97
CA ILE A 65 4.82 3.27 30.11
C ILE A 65 5.04 2.76 28.69
N ASP A 66 4.24 3.24 27.74
CA ASP A 66 4.51 3.06 26.31
C ASP A 66 5.28 4.28 25.83
N LEU A 67 6.41 4.06 25.17
CA LEU A 67 7.29 5.09 24.64
C LEU A 67 7.37 4.96 23.13
N TRP A 68 7.35 6.10 22.46
CA TRP A 68 7.75 6.25 21.08
C TRP A 68 8.91 7.21 21.02
N LEU A 69 10.05 6.76 20.51
CA LEU A 69 11.31 7.50 20.46
C LEU A 69 11.75 7.61 19.01
N SER A 70 12.22 8.79 18.62
CA SER A 70 12.95 9.00 17.38
C SER A 70 14.39 9.36 17.71
N PHE A 71 15.34 8.77 16.99
CA PHE A 71 16.77 9.00 17.14
C PHE A 71 17.33 9.73 15.92
N ASN A 72 18.34 10.57 16.13
CA ASN A 72 19.14 11.12 15.02
C ASN A 72 20.31 10.18 14.67
N ASP A 73 21.08 10.52 13.63
CA ASP A 73 22.26 9.75 13.18
C ASP A 73 23.34 9.61 14.27
N GLY A 74 23.35 10.50 15.25
CA GLY A 74 24.23 10.45 16.43
C GLY A 74 23.69 9.58 17.58
N LEU A 75 22.63 8.80 17.36
CA LEU A 75 21.93 7.98 18.37
C LEU A 75 21.43 8.78 19.57
N LYS A 76 21.14 10.07 19.40
CA LYS A 76 20.49 10.89 20.41
C LYS A 76 18.99 10.92 20.15
N ILE A 77 18.19 10.88 21.22
CA ILE A 77 16.74 11.05 21.12
C ILE A 77 16.46 12.46 20.58
N GLN A 78 15.85 12.53 19.40
CA GLN A 78 15.46 13.76 18.73
C GLN A 78 14.04 14.18 19.13
N SER A 79 13.13 13.21 19.27
CA SER A 79 11.77 13.43 19.77
C SER A 79 11.27 12.20 20.51
N TYR A 80 10.34 12.41 21.45
CA TYR A 80 9.66 11.31 22.11
C TYR A 80 8.19 11.64 22.37
N ASP A 81 7.41 10.60 22.58
CA ASP A 81 6.11 10.66 23.22
C ASP A 81 5.96 9.47 24.17
N ALA A 82 5.13 9.63 25.18
CA ALA A 82 4.97 8.69 26.27
C ALA A 82 3.53 8.62 26.74
N ALA A 83 2.98 7.40 26.77
CA ALA A 83 1.68 7.12 27.36
C ALA A 83 1.86 6.32 28.65
N PHE A 84 1.44 6.89 29.78
CA PHE A 84 1.39 6.19 31.05
C PHE A 84 0.11 5.36 31.14
N ARG A 85 0.23 4.03 30.98
CA ARG A 85 -0.93 3.15 31.02
C ARG A 85 -1.53 3.16 32.43
N ARG A 86 -2.84 3.40 32.49
CA ARG A 86 -3.63 3.31 33.74
C ARG A 86 -3.14 4.27 34.84
N LEU A 87 -2.50 5.38 34.48
CA LEU A 87 -2.03 6.37 35.46
C LEU A 87 -3.13 6.88 36.40
N PRO A 88 -4.37 7.15 35.94
CA PRO A 88 -5.47 7.55 36.83
C PRO A 88 -5.78 6.50 37.91
N GLU A 89 -5.81 5.22 37.53
CA GLU A 89 -6.04 4.11 38.44
C GLU A 89 -4.88 3.94 39.43
N ALA A 90 -3.64 4.09 38.94
CA ALA A 90 -2.44 3.99 39.77
C ALA A 90 -2.40 5.08 40.86
N LEU A 91 -2.77 6.32 40.49
CA LEU A 91 -2.83 7.45 41.42
C LEU A 91 -3.99 7.30 42.42
N ALA A 92 -5.18 6.90 41.97
CA ALA A 92 -6.30 6.59 42.87
C ALA A 92 -5.96 5.47 43.87
N TYR A 93 -5.11 4.51 43.48
CA TYR A 93 -4.65 3.42 44.34
C TYR A 93 -3.59 3.86 45.37
N ILE A 94 -2.63 4.71 44.98
CA ILE A 94 -1.48 5.07 45.82
C ILE A 94 -1.77 6.26 46.75
N ILE A 95 -2.57 7.24 46.33
CA ILE A 95 -2.83 8.47 47.09
C ILE A 95 -3.36 8.17 48.51
N PRO A 96 -4.36 7.30 48.71
CA PRO A 96 -4.85 6.96 50.06
C PRO A 96 -3.79 6.31 50.96
N LYS A 97 -2.77 5.66 50.37
CA LYS A 97 -1.65 5.07 51.11
C LYS A 97 -0.62 6.11 51.54
N LEU A 98 -0.46 7.18 50.75
CA LEU A 98 0.47 8.28 51.04
C LEU A 98 -0.14 9.31 52.02
N ALA A 99 -1.46 9.49 52.00
CA ALA A 99 -2.16 10.52 52.76
C ALA A 99 -1.86 10.52 54.29
N PRO A 100 -1.72 9.36 54.98
CA PRO A 100 -1.34 9.36 56.40
C PRO A 100 0.04 9.97 56.66
N GLU A 101 1.03 9.67 55.81
CA GLU A 101 2.38 10.24 55.96
C GLU A 101 2.39 11.73 55.61
N MET A 102 1.67 12.16 54.57
CA MET A 102 1.47 13.59 54.27
C MET A 102 0.83 14.33 55.45
N SER A 103 -0.17 13.74 56.10
CA SER A 103 -0.83 14.34 57.26
C SER A 103 0.14 14.56 58.43
N ARG A 104 1.06 13.60 58.65
CA ARG A 104 2.10 13.70 59.68
C ARG A 104 3.10 14.80 59.34
N GLU A 105 3.55 14.86 58.09
CA GLU A 105 4.49 15.89 57.64
C GLU A 105 3.92 17.30 57.68
N LEU A 106 2.62 17.44 57.41
CA LEU A 106 1.90 18.73 57.42
C LEU A 106 1.36 19.11 58.80
N ASN A 107 1.52 18.26 59.83
CA ASN A 107 0.89 18.41 61.14
C ASN A 107 -0.64 18.63 61.04
N ARG A 108 -1.32 17.83 60.20
CA ARG A 108 -2.77 17.88 59.99
C ARG A 108 -3.43 16.56 60.38
N THR A 109 -4.71 16.62 60.73
CA THR A 109 -5.51 15.42 61.03
C THR A 109 -5.85 14.70 59.72
N TYR A 110 -5.63 13.40 59.67
CA TYR A 110 -6.07 12.55 58.56
C TYR A 110 -7.52 12.10 58.74
N THR A 111 -8.36 12.34 57.73
CA THR A 111 -9.69 11.73 57.59
C THR A 111 -9.89 11.24 56.17
N ALA A 112 -10.65 10.17 55.96
CA ALA A 112 -10.87 9.64 54.60
C ALA A 112 -11.52 10.66 53.64
N SER A 113 -12.23 11.66 54.18
CA SER A 113 -12.88 12.75 53.43
C SER A 113 -11.96 13.92 53.05
N ASN A 114 -10.77 14.06 53.66
CA ASN A 114 -9.89 15.23 53.46
C ASN A 114 -8.64 14.94 52.64
N VAL A 115 -8.58 13.77 51.97
CA VAL A 115 -7.40 13.32 51.22
C VAL A 115 -7.02 14.31 50.12
N THR A 116 -7.99 14.85 49.38
CA THR A 116 -7.73 15.83 48.31
C THR A 116 -7.11 17.12 48.84
N ASP A 117 -7.56 17.59 50.00
CA ASP A 117 -7.02 18.79 50.64
C ASP A 117 -5.59 18.56 51.12
N LEU A 118 -5.32 17.40 51.73
CA LEU A 118 -3.97 17.00 52.16
C LEU A 118 -3.01 16.91 50.98
N VAL A 119 -3.44 16.32 49.87
CA VAL A 119 -2.63 16.23 48.63
C VAL A 119 -2.34 17.62 48.08
N SER A 120 -3.36 18.49 48.02
CA SER A 120 -3.21 19.86 47.52
C SER A 120 -2.24 20.68 48.39
N LEU A 121 -2.31 20.54 49.72
CA LEU A 121 -1.38 21.16 50.65
C LEU A 121 0.05 20.63 50.50
N GLN A 122 0.22 19.32 50.34
CA GLN A 122 1.55 18.73 50.12
C GLN A 122 2.16 19.21 48.79
N VAL A 123 1.35 19.31 47.74
CA VAL A 123 1.75 19.83 46.43
C VAL A 123 2.19 21.29 46.53
N ALA A 124 1.40 22.14 47.19
CA ALA A 124 1.76 23.53 47.43
C ALA A 124 3.09 23.63 48.20
N ARG A 125 3.25 22.85 49.28
CA ARG A 125 4.48 22.80 50.06
C ARG A 125 5.69 22.45 49.19
N ASP A 126 5.58 21.40 48.37
CA ASP A 126 6.70 20.93 47.55
C ASP A 126 7.07 21.94 46.46
N ILE A 127 6.08 22.53 45.77
CA ILE A 127 6.30 23.55 44.74
C ILE A 127 6.97 24.78 45.34
N CYS A 128 6.42 25.31 46.43
CA CYS A 128 6.91 26.54 47.04
C CYS A 128 8.30 26.38 47.67
N THR A 129 8.62 25.19 48.19
CA THR A 129 9.97 24.86 48.67
C THR A 129 10.99 24.90 47.53
N VAL A 130 10.64 24.34 46.35
CA VAL A 130 11.51 24.38 45.17
C VAL A 130 11.66 25.81 44.65
N SER A 131 10.56 26.57 44.60
CA SER A 131 10.58 27.96 44.16
C SER A 131 11.49 28.82 45.04
N GLU A 132 11.38 28.73 46.36
CA GLU A 132 12.21 29.52 47.28
C GLU A 132 13.70 29.15 47.18
N LYS A 133 13.99 27.86 46.93
CA LYS A 133 15.36 27.36 46.85
C LYS A 133 16.07 27.70 45.53
N TYR A 134 15.36 27.61 44.40
CA TYR A 134 16.00 27.69 43.07
C TYR A 134 15.56 28.90 42.23
N CYS A 135 14.39 29.48 42.50
CA CYS A 135 13.85 30.62 41.75
C CYS A 135 14.09 31.92 42.51
N THR A 136 15.35 32.37 42.49
CA THR A 136 15.81 33.58 43.17
C THR A 136 16.38 34.60 42.19
N GLY A 137 16.61 35.84 42.64
CA GLY A 137 17.11 36.92 41.79
C GLY A 137 16.16 37.21 40.62
N ASP A 138 16.69 37.28 39.41
CA ASP A 138 15.91 37.54 38.19
C ASP A 138 14.87 36.45 37.88
N ASN A 139 15.01 35.24 38.45
CA ASN A 139 14.09 34.13 38.27
C ASN A 139 12.99 34.08 39.35
N GLN A 140 12.93 35.04 40.27
CA GLN A 140 11.96 35.05 41.35
C GLN A 140 10.53 35.10 40.83
N GLN A 141 9.72 34.10 41.18
CA GLN A 141 8.33 33.98 40.71
C GLN A 141 7.29 34.46 41.73
N TYR A 142 7.64 34.41 43.02
CA TYR A 142 6.77 34.75 44.13
C TYR A 142 7.51 35.66 45.10
N SER A 143 6.78 36.58 45.74
CA SER A 143 7.37 37.50 46.72
C SER A 143 7.82 36.79 48.00
N SER A 144 7.17 35.69 48.37
CA SER A 144 7.44 34.89 49.57
C SER A 144 6.85 33.48 49.46
N TYR A 145 7.27 32.58 50.35
CA TYR A 145 6.69 31.24 50.49
C TYR A 145 5.16 31.26 50.67
N ASP A 146 4.65 32.19 51.51
CA ASP A 146 3.22 32.33 51.76
C ASP A 146 2.47 32.79 50.51
N SER A 147 3.04 33.72 49.74
CA SER A 147 2.43 34.18 48.48
C SER A 147 2.34 33.05 47.44
N CYS A 148 3.36 32.18 47.39
CA CYS A 148 3.33 30.97 46.55
C CYS A 148 2.22 30.01 47.03
N THR A 149 2.15 29.75 48.32
CA THR A 149 1.16 28.82 48.90
C THR A 149 -0.26 29.31 48.65
N GLN A 150 -0.52 30.60 48.84
CA GLN A 150 -1.81 31.22 48.54
C GLN A 150 -2.18 31.06 47.06
N PHE A 151 -1.25 31.33 46.15
CA PHE A 151 -1.50 31.18 44.72
C PHE A 151 -1.83 29.73 44.35
N ILE A 152 -1.02 28.75 44.78
CA ILE A 152 -1.21 27.34 44.42
C ILE A 152 -2.52 26.77 44.99
N LEU A 153 -2.95 27.20 46.18
CA LEU A 153 -4.16 26.68 46.81
C LEU A 153 -5.45 27.38 46.38
N HIS A 154 -5.38 28.65 45.98
CA HIS A 154 -6.58 29.47 45.79
C HIS A 154 -6.73 30.10 44.40
N ASN A 155 -5.63 30.28 43.66
CA ASN A 155 -5.68 30.94 42.35
C ASN A 155 -5.60 29.97 41.17
N VAL A 156 -5.08 28.76 41.39
CA VAL A 156 -5.07 27.68 40.39
C VAL A 156 -5.78 26.46 40.93
N SER A 157 -6.49 25.75 40.06
CA SER A 157 -7.07 24.46 40.44
C SER A 157 -5.97 23.42 40.57
N PHE A 158 -6.10 22.46 41.49
CA PHE A 158 -5.17 21.32 41.56
C PHE A 158 -5.15 20.55 40.22
N GLY A 159 -6.30 20.46 39.56
CA GLY A 159 -6.48 19.77 38.28
C GLY A 159 -6.71 18.27 38.43
N GLN A 160 -7.28 17.67 37.39
CA GLN A 160 -7.31 16.22 37.23
C GLN A 160 -5.99 15.74 36.60
N ILE A 161 -5.74 14.42 36.65
CA ILE A 161 -4.50 13.82 36.13
C ILE A 161 -4.32 14.05 34.63
N TRP A 162 -5.42 14.10 33.87
CA TRP A 162 -5.39 14.41 32.43
C TRP A 162 -5.19 15.91 32.15
N GLN A 163 -5.19 16.77 33.16
CA GLN A 163 -4.89 18.21 33.07
C GLN A 163 -3.48 18.53 33.58
N ALA A 164 -2.60 17.53 33.57
CA ALA A 164 -1.20 17.64 34.02
C ALA A 164 -0.32 18.51 33.10
N ASP A 165 -0.86 18.97 31.99
CA ASP A 165 -0.28 19.86 30.98
C ASP A 165 -1.03 21.20 30.86
N GLN A 166 -2.04 21.45 31.71
CA GLN A 166 -2.80 22.70 31.75
C GLN A 166 -2.32 23.63 32.87
N ASN A 167 -2.95 24.79 33.01
CA ASN A 167 -2.70 25.75 34.09
C ASN A 167 -3.21 25.24 35.45
N THR A 168 -2.58 24.19 35.96
CA THR A 168 -2.98 23.47 37.18
C THR A 168 -1.85 23.37 38.18
N GLY A 169 -2.20 23.07 39.43
CA GLY A 169 -1.25 22.69 40.48
C GLY A 169 -0.51 21.38 40.13
N MET A 170 -1.18 20.43 39.48
CA MET A 170 -0.58 19.17 39.02
C MET A 170 0.53 19.40 37.98
N CYS A 171 0.30 20.24 36.98
CA CYS A 171 1.34 20.57 36.01
C CYS A 171 2.58 21.16 36.70
N ARG A 172 2.38 22.16 37.56
CA ARG A 172 3.47 22.80 38.32
C ARG A 172 4.19 21.80 39.23
N TYR A 173 3.47 20.85 39.81
CA TYR A 173 4.05 19.79 40.64
C TYR A 173 5.00 18.88 39.85
N ILE A 174 4.65 18.54 38.60
CA ILE A 174 5.53 17.76 37.72
C ILE A 174 6.76 18.60 37.35
N GLN A 175 6.52 19.86 36.94
CA GLN A 175 7.57 20.77 36.49
C GLN A 175 8.60 21.09 37.59
N LYS A 176 8.22 21.08 38.87
CA LYS A 176 9.15 21.35 39.98
C LYS A 176 10.40 20.47 39.96
N ASN A 177 10.29 19.24 39.45
CA ASN A 177 11.37 18.27 39.52
C ASN A 177 12.51 18.54 38.52
N VAL A 178 12.27 19.39 37.51
CA VAL A 178 13.29 19.77 36.53
C VAL A 178 13.91 21.16 36.78
N VAL A 179 13.31 21.96 37.68
CA VAL A 179 13.74 23.34 37.97
C VAL A 179 15.20 23.43 38.40
N MET A 180 15.70 22.47 39.19
CA MET A 180 17.06 22.48 39.70
C MET A 180 18.14 22.39 38.60
N PHE A 181 17.81 21.88 37.41
CA PHE A 181 18.77 21.73 36.30
C PHE A 181 18.94 23.04 35.53
N ARG A 182 17.84 23.76 35.27
CA ARG A 182 17.85 25.08 34.61
C ARG A 182 16.78 26.02 35.20
N PRO A 183 17.10 26.72 36.30
CA PRO A 183 16.17 27.67 36.91
C PRO A 183 15.71 28.77 35.94
N ASN A 184 16.62 29.27 35.08
CA ASN A 184 16.33 30.32 34.09
C ASN A 184 15.23 29.93 33.09
N GLU A 185 15.08 28.63 32.78
CA GLU A 185 14.09 28.14 31.82
C GLU A 185 12.81 27.68 32.51
N TYR A 186 12.94 27.00 33.66
CA TYR A 186 11.81 26.28 34.27
C TYR A 186 11.13 27.01 35.44
N CYS A 187 11.74 28.04 36.03
CA CYS A 187 11.10 28.75 37.15
C CYS A 187 9.75 29.34 36.76
N ALA A 188 9.63 29.93 35.58
CA ALA A 188 8.36 30.45 35.07
C ALA A 188 7.26 29.37 35.01
N ASN A 189 7.61 28.11 34.72
CA ASN A 189 6.66 27.01 34.62
C ASN A 189 5.99 26.68 35.95
N ILE A 190 6.66 26.90 37.09
CA ILE A 190 6.08 26.73 38.44
C ILE A 190 5.54 28.03 39.04
N GLY A 191 5.71 29.15 38.32
CA GLY A 191 5.29 30.48 38.72
C GLY A 191 3.83 30.81 38.37
N PRO A 192 3.39 32.05 38.66
CA PRO A 192 2.05 32.52 38.34
C PRO A 192 1.73 32.50 36.84
N SER A 193 2.71 32.80 35.99
CA SER A 193 2.54 32.82 34.54
C SER A 193 2.36 31.44 33.92
N GLY A 194 2.84 30.38 34.60
CA GLY A 194 2.87 29.03 34.03
C GLY A 194 3.93 28.81 32.93
N GLY A 195 4.71 29.85 32.63
CA GLY A 195 5.76 29.83 31.62
C GLY A 195 5.22 29.44 30.23
N SER A 196 5.90 28.50 29.57
CA SER A 196 5.48 27.97 28.27
C SER A 196 4.75 26.64 28.37
N THR A 197 4.63 26.07 29.57
CA THR A 197 4.22 24.67 29.76
C THR A 197 2.92 24.54 30.53
N CYS A 198 2.78 25.22 31.68
CA CYS A 198 1.60 25.11 32.53
C CYS A 198 0.60 26.24 32.26
N ILE A 199 0.12 26.31 31.02
CA ILE A 199 -0.82 27.32 30.53
C ILE A 199 -2.10 26.65 30.03
N ASP A 200 -3.19 27.42 29.95
CA ASP A 200 -4.43 26.93 29.36
C ASP A 200 -4.28 26.78 27.85
N HIS A 201 -4.70 25.64 27.32
CA HIS A 201 -4.64 25.33 25.89
C HIS A 201 -5.99 24.79 25.41
N ASP A 202 -6.30 25.05 24.13
CA ASP A 202 -7.53 24.57 23.50
C ASP A 202 -7.38 23.10 23.09
N TYR A 203 -8.36 22.28 23.47
CA TYR A 203 -8.33 20.83 23.20
C TYR A 203 -8.25 20.51 21.71
N VAL A 204 -9.00 21.25 20.87
CA VAL A 204 -9.03 20.99 19.42
C VAL A 204 -7.66 21.28 18.85
N ASN A 205 -7.10 22.45 19.13
CA ASN A 205 -5.78 22.85 18.62
C ASN A 205 -4.69 21.85 19.02
N VAL A 206 -4.62 21.48 20.31
CA VAL A 206 -3.60 20.53 20.80
C VAL A 206 -3.78 19.13 20.20
N THR A 207 -5.01 18.71 19.91
CA THR A 207 -5.28 17.40 19.31
C THR A 207 -4.98 17.38 17.81
N THR A 208 -5.19 18.50 17.11
CA THR A 208 -4.95 18.60 15.66
C THR A 208 -3.50 18.89 15.33
N ASP A 209 -2.75 19.50 16.25
CA ASP A 209 -1.34 19.77 16.07
C ASP A 209 -0.53 18.48 16.20
N PHE A 210 0.20 18.14 15.14
CA PHE A 210 1.06 16.96 15.15
C PHE A 210 2.25 17.20 16.09
N PRO A 211 2.43 16.39 17.16
CA PRO A 211 3.34 16.73 18.25
C PRO A 211 4.83 16.51 17.91
N PHE A 212 5.12 15.87 16.77
CA PHE A 212 6.49 15.58 16.34
C PHE A 212 6.92 16.49 15.19
N ALA A 213 8.19 16.88 15.17
CA ALA A 213 8.78 17.61 14.05
C ALA A 213 8.80 16.79 12.75
N SER A 214 8.68 15.46 12.85
CA SER A 214 8.67 14.50 11.73
C SER A 214 7.71 13.35 12.04
N SER A 215 7.04 12.82 11.01
CA SER A 215 6.14 11.68 11.17
C SER A 215 6.86 10.48 11.79
N LEU A 216 6.23 9.83 12.77
CA LEU A 216 6.70 8.54 13.29
C LEU A 216 6.26 7.35 12.42
N VAL A 217 5.59 7.64 11.29
CA VAL A 217 5.31 6.63 10.28
C VAL A 217 6.60 6.32 9.56
N THR A 218 7.05 5.10 9.73
CA THR A 218 8.16 4.54 8.99
C THR A 218 7.58 3.73 7.84
N VAL A 219 7.91 4.16 6.63
CA VAL A 219 7.52 3.55 5.33
C VAL A 219 8.06 2.11 5.16
N ASN A 220 8.79 1.61 6.16
CA ASN A 220 9.83 0.60 6.02
C ASN A 220 9.63 -0.64 6.91
N SER A 221 8.42 -1.19 7.04
CA SER A 221 8.23 -2.40 7.88
C SER A 221 8.90 -3.65 7.27
N SER A 222 9.40 -3.54 6.03
CA SER A 222 10.11 -4.59 5.29
C SER A 222 11.44 -4.18 4.65
N HIS A 223 11.87 -2.92 4.68
CA HIS A 223 12.92 -2.42 3.78
C HIS A 223 14.26 -2.15 4.48
N SER A 224 15.35 -2.47 3.79
CA SER A 224 16.71 -2.12 4.21
C SER A 224 16.99 -0.65 3.87
N GLY A 225 17.89 0.02 4.60
CA GLY A 225 18.27 1.42 4.31
C GLY A 225 18.87 1.70 2.92
N ASN A 226 18.98 0.68 2.06
CA ASN A 226 19.42 0.82 0.67
C ASN A 226 18.27 1.16 -0.31
N ASP A 227 17.01 0.89 0.04
CA ASP A 227 15.89 0.88 -0.93
C ASP A 227 15.37 2.29 -1.27
N THR A 228 15.57 3.25 -0.36
CA THR A 228 15.25 4.68 -0.55
C THR A 228 16.48 5.52 -0.86
N LYS A 229 17.65 4.90 -0.95
CA LYS A 229 18.94 5.58 -1.11
C LYS A 229 19.01 6.26 -2.48
N GLY A 230 19.04 7.59 -2.48
CA GLY A 230 19.10 8.42 -3.69
C GLY A 230 17.74 8.93 -4.18
N LEU A 231 16.64 8.57 -3.50
CA LEU A 231 15.33 9.18 -3.75
C LEU A 231 15.25 10.58 -3.12
N SER A 232 14.44 11.46 -3.71
CA SER A 232 14.22 12.80 -3.15
C SER A 232 13.27 12.76 -1.95
N ASP A 233 13.43 13.70 -1.00
CA ASP A 233 12.56 13.80 0.19
C ASP A 233 11.07 13.89 -0.18
N LYS A 234 10.75 14.59 -1.27
CA LYS A 234 9.38 14.68 -1.80
C LYS A 234 8.83 13.32 -2.25
N THR A 235 9.68 12.48 -2.83
CA THR A 235 9.30 11.12 -3.23
C THR A 235 9.02 10.25 -2.01
N ILE A 236 9.82 10.41 -0.95
CA ILE A 236 9.67 9.65 0.29
C ILE A 236 8.35 10.02 1.00
N ASP A 237 7.99 11.31 1.05
CA ASP A 237 6.71 11.77 1.62
C ASP A 237 5.51 11.17 0.87
N GLU A 238 5.54 11.19 -0.47
CA GLU A 238 4.48 10.59 -1.30
C GLU A 238 4.38 9.06 -1.10
N LEU A 239 5.51 8.35 -1.04
CA LEU A 239 5.54 6.92 -0.73
C LEU A 239 4.98 6.61 0.66
N THR A 240 5.19 7.50 1.62
CA THR A 240 4.63 7.39 2.98
C THR A 240 3.10 7.46 2.94
N ARG A 241 2.54 8.39 2.16
CA ARG A 241 1.09 8.51 1.96
C ARG A 241 0.51 7.24 1.31
N ILE A 242 1.17 6.71 0.28
CA ILE A 242 0.78 5.47 -0.41
C ILE A 242 0.71 4.30 0.58
N SER A 243 1.72 4.17 1.43
CA SER A 243 1.79 3.08 2.41
C SER A 243 0.76 3.18 3.54
N LEU A 244 0.18 4.36 3.77
CA LEU A 244 -0.80 4.60 4.84
C LEU A 244 -2.25 4.44 4.34
N GLU A 245 -2.49 4.58 3.05
CA GLU A 245 -3.83 4.51 2.44
C GLU A 245 -4.24 3.06 2.08
N VAL A 246 -3.70 2.05 2.77
CA VAL A 246 -3.79 0.63 2.37
C VAL A 246 -5.24 0.19 2.06
N ILE A 247 -5.55 0.05 0.78
CA ILE A 247 -6.73 -0.65 0.26
C ILE A 247 -6.28 -2.06 -0.13
N TYR A 248 -6.66 -3.06 0.67
CA TYR A 248 -6.43 -4.47 0.38
C TYR A 248 -7.32 -5.00 -0.76
N PRO A 249 -6.90 -6.05 -1.49
CA PRO A 249 -7.79 -6.80 -2.38
C PRO A 249 -8.98 -7.44 -1.67
N THR A 250 -8.85 -7.62 -0.35
CA THR A 250 -9.88 -8.20 0.51
C THR A 250 -10.78 -7.13 1.15
N THR A 251 -10.47 -5.85 0.97
CA THR A 251 -11.35 -4.78 1.44
C THR A 251 -12.60 -4.77 0.58
N VAL A 252 -13.77 -4.55 1.19
CA VAL A 252 -15.09 -4.54 0.53
C VAL A 252 -15.16 -3.58 -0.68
N ALA A 253 -14.21 -2.66 -0.81
CA ALA A 253 -13.98 -1.82 -1.99
C ALA A 253 -13.49 -2.57 -3.25
N PHE A 254 -13.20 -3.88 -3.18
CA PHE A 254 -12.66 -4.65 -4.32
C PHE A 254 -13.67 -4.88 -5.44
N ASP A 255 -14.97 -4.91 -5.14
CA ASP A 255 -16.01 -4.66 -6.15
C ASP A 255 -16.10 -3.16 -6.38
N SER A 256 -15.01 -2.57 -6.86
CA SER A 256 -14.96 -1.13 -7.09
C SER A 256 -16.04 -0.82 -8.11
N ILE A 257 -17.02 0.00 -7.72
CA ILE A 257 -18.07 0.52 -8.60
C ILE A 257 -17.49 0.93 -9.98
N PRO A 258 -16.29 1.54 -10.07
CA PRO A 258 -15.60 1.79 -11.34
C PRO A 258 -15.37 0.56 -12.22
N THR A 259 -15.01 -0.60 -11.66
CA THR A 259 -14.79 -1.84 -12.42
C THR A 259 -16.08 -2.37 -13.01
N ILE A 260 -17.17 -2.38 -12.23
CA ILE A 260 -18.50 -2.79 -12.72
C ILE A 260 -18.98 -1.84 -13.82
N VAL A 261 -18.86 -0.53 -13.59
CA VAL A 261 -19.20 0.50 -14.59
C VAL A 261 -18.34 0.33 -15.85
N TYR A 262 -17.06 0.00 -15.72
CA TYR A 262 -16.17 -0.24 -16.85
C TYR A 262 -16.58 -1.48 -17.66
N PHE A 263 -16.90 -2.61 -17.02
CA PHE A 263 -17.41 -3.79 -17.73
C PHE A 263 -18.72 -3.50 -18.46
N PHE A 264 -19.64 -2.75 -17.83
CA PHE A 264 -20.85 -2.30 -18.49
C PHE A 264 -20.53 -1.41 -19.71
N LEU A 265 -19.59 -0.49 -19.56
CA LEU A 265 -19.15 0.39 -20.64
C LEU A 265 -18.49 -0.38 -21.79
N LEU A 266 -17.68 -1.41 -21.49
CA LEU A 266 -17.11 -2.31 -22.49
C LEU A 266 -18.19 -3.07 -23.27
N TYR A 267 -19.21 -3.58 -22.57
CA TYR A 267 -20.34 -4.26 -23.19
C TYR A 267 -21.11 -3.32 -24.13
N VAL A 268 -21.47 -2.12 -23.65
CA VAL A 268 -22.16 -1.09 -24.45
C VAL A 268 -21.31 -0.68 -25.66
N SER A 269 -20.00 -0.50 -25.47
CA SER A 269 -19.07 -0.17 -26.55
C SER A 269 -19.02 -1.27 -27.62
N GLY A 270 -19.05 -2.53 -27.21
CA GLY A 270 -19.13 -3.67 -28.12
C GLY A 270 -20.41 -3.70 -28.94
N LYS A 271 -21.56 -3.47 -28.30
CA LYS A 271 -22.86 -3.39 -28.99
C LYS A 271 -22.95 -2.19 -29.93
N PHE A 272 -22.44 -1.04 -29.51
CA PHE A 272 -22.36 0.14 -30.35
C PHE A 272 -21.48 -0.11 -31.57
N THR A 273 -20.31 -0.70 -31.39
CA THR A 273 -19.39 -1.05 -32.49
C THR A 273 -20.02 -2.04 -33.47
N GLU A 274 -20.71 -3.07 -32.97
CA GLU A 274 -21.45 -4.02 -33.79
C GLU A 274 -22.53 -3.33 -34.65
N ALA A 275 -23.30 -2.42 -34.05
CA ALA A 275 -24.33 -1.65 -34.75
C ALA A 275 -23.74 -0.72 -35.83
N VAL A 276 -22.67 0.01 -35.50
CA VAL A 276 -21.97 0.90 -36.44
C VAL A 276 -21.39 0.11 -37.62
N LEU A 277 -20.69 -1.00 -37.35
CA LEU A 277 -20.13 -1.84 -38.42
C LEU A 277 -21.22 -2.48 -39.29
N GLY A 278 -22.32 -2.92 -38.69
CA GLY A 278 -23.48 -3.45 -39.41
C GLY A 278 -24.15 -2.41 -40.30
N HIS A 279 -24.16 -1.14 -39.89
CA HIS A 279 -24.73 -0.05 -40.68
C HIS A 279 -23.83 0.35 -41.86
N PHE A 280 -22.52 0.48 -41.63
CA PHE A 280 -21.59 1.06 -42.61
C PHE A 280 -20.86 0.03 -43.49
N SER A 281 -20.81 -1.25 -43.11
CA SER A 281 -20.03 -2.26 -43.83
C SER A 281 -20.89 -3.46 -44.26
N LYS A 282 -21.22 -3.52 -45.56
CA LYS A 282 -21.88 -4.70 -46.16
C LYS A 282 -21.02 -5.96 -46.03
N VAL A 283 -19.70 -5.80 -46.06
CA VAL A 283 -18.77 -6.93 -45.89
C VAL A 283 -18.89 -7.51 -44.49
N PHE A 284 -19.00 -6.66 -43.47
CA PHE A 284 -19.19 -7.11 -42.09
C PHE A 284 -20.46 -7.96 -41.91
N CYS A 285 -21.59 -7.54 -42.50
CA CYS A 285 -22.84 -8.32 -42.47
C CYS A 285 -22.70 -9.69 -43.16
N SER A 286 -21.80 -9.82 -44.15
CA SER A 286 -21.55 -11.08 -44.85
C SER A 286 -20.59 -12.03 -44.12
N LEU A 287 -19.94 -11.57 -43.04
CA LEU A 287 -19.05 -12.41 -42.22
C LEU A 287 -19.86 -13.38 -41.36
N SER A 288 -19.26 -14.54 -41.05
CA SER A 288 -19.82 -15.46 -40.05
C SER A 288 -19.91 -14.78 -38.67
N HIS A 289 -20.82 -15.23 -37.82
CA HIS A 289 -21.00 -14.67 -36.46
C HIS A 289 -19.68 -14.64 -35.67
N GLU A 290 -18.86 -15.70 -35.78
CA GLU A 290 -17.52 -15.72 -35.18
C GLU A 290 -16.63 -14.58 -35.68
N HIS A 291 -16.58 -14.37 -37.01
CA HIS A 291 -15.74 -13.34 -37.60
C HIS A 291 -16.28 -11.91 -37.37
N GLN A 292 -17.59 -11.75 -37.21
CA GLN A 292 -18.19 -10.48 -36.76
C GLN A 292 -17.73 -10.13 -35.34
N ARG A 293 -17.82 -11.06 -34.38
CA ARG A 293 -17.35 -10.85 -32.99
C ARG A 293 -15.86 -10.56 -32.93
N ASN A 294 -15.05 -11.26 -33.74
CA ASN A 294 -13.61 -11.00 -33.85
C ASN A 294 -13.31 -9.59 -34.40
N THR A 295 -14.08 -9.13 -35.38
CA THR A 295 -13.90 -7.79 -35.97
C THR A 295 -14.27 -6.68 -34.98
N VAL A 296 -15.37 -6.85 -34.22
CA VAL A 296 -15.76 -5.91 -33.15
C VAL A 296 -14.68 -5.82 -32.07
N THR A 297 -14.15 -6.97 -31.63
CA THR A 297 -13.09 -6.99 -30.62
C THR A 297 -11.78 -6.36 -31.11
N TYR A 298 -11.44 -6.43 -32.41
CA TYR A 298 -10.28 -5.69 -32.93
C TYR A 298 -10.44 -4.17 -32.78
N VAL A 299 -11.64 -3.64 -33.01
CA VAL A 299 -11.92 -2.19 -32.83
C VAL A 299 -11.83 -1.81 -31.36
N LEU A 300 -12.47 -2.58 -30.47
CA LEU A 300 -12.40 -2.34 -29.03
C LEU A 300 -10.97 -2.43 -28.51
N ASN A 301 -10.22 -3.46 -28.92
CA ASN A 301 -8.83 -3.62 -28.51
C ASN A 301 -7.99 -2.45 -28.99
N THR A 302 -8.16 -1.99 -30.23
CA THR A 302 -7.44 -0.80 -30.74
C THR A 302 -7.70 0.43 -29.90
N PHE A 303 -8.97 0.71 -29.58
CA PHE A 303 -9.36 1.90 -28.81
C PHE A 303 -8.88 1.84 -27.35
N TRP A 304 -9.23 0.79 -26.62
CA TRP A 304 -8.96 0.69 -25.18
C TRP A 304 -7.47 0.51 -24.88
N THR A 305 -6.73 -0.22 -25.71
CA THR A 305 -5.27 -0.30 -25.54
C THR A 305 -4.59 1.02 -25.89
N LEU A 306 -5.13 1.84 -26.79
CA LEU A 306 -4.63 3.20 -27.04
C LEU A 306 -4.87 4.12 -25.84
N VAL A 307 -6.06 4.08 -25.24
CA VAL A 307 -6.35 4.84 -24.00
C VAL A 307 -5.40 4.42 -22.89
N ALA A 308 -5.22 3.10 -22.69
CA ALA A 308 -4.27 2.59 -21.69
C ALA A 308 -2.83 3.02 -21.99
N LEU A 309 -2.39 3.02 -23.25
CA LEU A 309 -1.07 3.50 -23.65
C LEU A 309 -0.87 4.99 -23.31
N ILE A 310 -1.85 5.85 -23.58
CA ILE A 310 -1.78 7.28 -23.25
C ILE A 310 -1.61 7.46 -21.73
N VAL A 311 -2.40 6.76 -20.94
CA VAL A 311 -2.33 6.78 -19.47
C VAL A 311 -0.94 6.33 -18.99
N GLN A 312 -0.39 5.26 -19.55
CA GLN A 312 0.96 4.79 -19.21
C GLN A 312 2.06 5.78 -19.60
N LEU A 313 1.93 6.46 -20.74
CA LEU A 313 2.89 7.48 -21.17
C LEU A 313 2.89 8.70 -20.24
N ILE A 314 1.74 9.05 -19.64
CA ILE A 314 1.68 10.09 -18.60
C ILE A 314 2.38 9.59 -17.32
N ALA A 315 2.25 8.31 -16.98
CA ALA A 315 2.93 7.67 -15.85
C ALA A 315 4.44 7.39 -16.10
N PHE A 316 4.97 7.72 -17.29
CA PHE A 316 6.37 7.51 -17.66
C PHE A 316 7.41 8.01 -16.64
N PRO A 317 7.22 9.13 -15.91
CA PRO A 317 8.18 9.58 -14.90
C PRO A 317 8.55 8.53 -13.85
N MET A 318 7.70 7.52 -13.61
CA MET A 318 8.01 6.41 -12.72
C MET A 318 9.22 5.58 -13.18
N LEU A 319 9.47 5.47 -14.50
CA LEU A 319 10.66 4.81 -15.04
C LEU A 319 11.96 5.55 -14.68
N LEU A 320 11.84 6.83 -14.33
CA LEU A 320 12.93 7.69 -13.86
C LEU A 320 12.95 7.81 -12.33
N GLU A 321 12.34 6.85 -11.63
CA GLU A 321 12.27 6.77 -10.16
C GLU A 321 11.54 7.96 -9.51
N ARG A 322 10.65 8.63 -10.25
CA ARG A 322 9.80 9.71 -9.74
C ARG A 322 8.41 9.17 -9.40
N TYR A 323 8.28 8.67 -8.18
CA TYR A 323 7.04 8.12 -7.64
C TYR A 323 6.15 9.23 -7.07
N THR A 324 4.88 9.23 -7.48
CA THR A 324 3.81 10.10 -6.97
C THR A 324 2.53 9.28 -6.97
N MET A 325 1.60 9.54 -6.04
CA MET A 325 0.28 8.90 -6.01
C MET A 325 -0.41 8.89 -7.38
N PHE A 326 -0.45 10.07 -8.02
CA PHE A 326 -1.07 10.24 -9.34
C PHE A 326 -0.53 9.27 -10.40
N ASN A 327 0.81 9.14 -10.50
CA ASN A 327 1.40 8.23 -11.48
C ASN A 327 1.08 6.76 -11.20
N ILE A 328 1.05 6.35 -9.93
CA ILE A 328 0.71 4.97 -9.54
C ILE A 328 -0.76 4.68 -9.86
N ASP A 329 -1.66 5.63 -9.58
CA ASP A 329 -3.08 5.52 -9.92
C ASP A 329 -3.30 5.40 -11.43
N LEU A 330 -2.54 6.14 -12.24
CA LEU A 330 -2.57 5.99 -13.69
C LEU A 330 -2.15 4.57 -14.12
N VAL A 331 -1.12 3.99 -13.50
CA VAL A 331 -0.73 2.59 -13.78
C VAL A 331 -1.87 1.64 -13.39
N HIS A 332 -2.50 1.83 -12.23
CA HIS A 332 -3.66 1.03 -11.83
C HIS A 332 -4.83 1.15 -12.81
N VAL A 333 -5.14 2.35 -13.28
CA VAL A 333 -6.17 2.56 -14.31
C VAL A 333 -5.81 1.80 -15.59
N ALA A 334 -4.57 1.90 -16.06
CA ALA A 334 -4.12 1.15 -17.24
C ALA A 334 -4.25 -0.37 -17.04
N THR A 335 -3.92 -0.88 -15.85
CA THR A 335 -4.08 -2.29 -15.47
C THR A 335 -5.54 -2.74 -15.56
N ILE A 336 -6.47 -1.95 -15.00
CA ILE A 336 -7.91 -2.24 -15.04
C ILE A 336 -8.43 -2.25 -16.48
N LEU A 337 -8.01 -1.26 -17.29
CA LEU A 337 -8.42 -1.17 -18.68
C LEU A 337 -8.02 -2.41 -19.47
N VAL A 338 -6.76 -2.84 -19.38
CA VAL A 338 -6.23 -4.03 -20.07
C VAL A 338 -6.89 -5.31 -19.55
N SER A 339 -7.02 -5.46 -18.22
CA SER A 339 -7.60 -6.66 -17.61
C SER A 339 -9.07 -6.85 -18.02
N GLY A 340 -9.87 -5.79 -17.95
CA GLY A 340 -11.28 -5.86 -18.36
C GLY A 340 -11.44 -6.16 -19.84
N LEU A 341 -10.55 -5.65 -20.70
CA LEU A 341 -10.55 -5.95 -22.13
C LEU A 341 -10.24 -7.43 -22.40
N TYR A 342 -9.27 -8.02 -21.69
CA TYR A 342 -8.91 -9.44 -21.84
C TYR A 342 -10.03 -10.36 -21.35
N ILE A 343 -10.68 -10.01 -20.23
CA ILE A 343 -11.86 -10.73 -19.71
C ILE A 343 -13.04 -10.62 -20.71
N LEU A 344 -13.27 -9.45 -21.29
CA LEU A 344 -14.26 -9.28 -22.34
C LEU A 344 -13.93 -10.17 -23.55
N GLU A 345 -12.69 -10.21 -24.01
CA GLU A 345 -12.33 -11.01 -25.18
C GLU A 345 -12.54 -12.52 -24.94
N LEU A 346 -12.22 -13.01 -23.74
CA LEU A 346 -12.45 -14.39 -23.31
C LEU A 346 -13.94 -14.76 -23.25
N THR A 347 -14.82 -13.82 -22.91
CA THR A 347 -16.26 -14.06 -22.73
C THR A 347 -17.08 -13.75 -23.98
N TYR A 348 -16.65 -12.79 -24.79
CA TYR A 348 -17.38 -12.28 -25.96
C TYR A 348 -17.06 -13.04 -27.25
N ARG A 349 -15.85 -13.60 -27.40
CA ARG A 349 -15.49 -14.41 -28.58
C ARG A 349 -15.98 -15.84 -28.43
N PRO A 350 -16.69 -16.40 -29.43
CA PRO A 350 -17.23 -17.76 -29.33
C PRO A 350 -16.15 -18.84 -29.46
N THR A 351 -15.07 -18.57 -30.20
CA THR A 351 -13.93 -19.49 -30.36
C THR A 351 -12.63 -18.70 -30.32
N MET A 352 -11.63 -19.26 -29.63
CA MET A 352 -10.31 -18.67 -29.52
C MET A 352 -9.25 -19.77 -29.62
N ARG A 353 -8.12 -19.46 -30.28
CA ARG A 353 -7.01 -20.41 -30.40
C ARG A 353 -6.28 -20.53 -29.07
N TRP A 354 -5.82 -21.74 -28.73
CA TRP A 354 -5.09 -22.02 -27.49
C TRP A 354 -3.96 -21.04 -27.15
N PRO A 355 -3.07 -20.63 -28.09
CA PRO A 355 -2.00 -19.69 -27.77
C PRO A 355 -2.51 -18.33 -27.28
N LEU A 356 -3.66 -17.88 -27.79
CA LEU A 356 -4.27 -16.61 -27.40
C LEU A 356 -5.00 -16.71 -26.04
N ILE A 357 -5.63 -17.85 -25.76
CA ILE A 357 -6.23 -18.13 -24.44
C ILE A 357 -5.14 -18.15 -23.37
N ILE A 358 -4.05 -18.88 -23.62
CA ILE A 358 -2.90 -18.97 -22.71
C ILE A 358 -2.29 -17.58 -22.50
N HIS A 359 -2.15 -16.79 -23.55
CA HIS A 359 -1.67 -15.42 -23.46
C HIS A 359 -2.51 -14.56 -22.50
N HIS A 360 -3.84 -14.60 -22.65
CA HIS A 360 -4.76 -13.81 -21.82
C HIS A 360 -4.72 -14.24 -20.36
N ILE A 361 -4.78 -15.55 -20.10
CA ILE A 361 -4.71 -16.10 -18.74
C ILE A 361 -3.38 -15.74 -18.07
N CYS A 362 -2.25 -15.92 -18.75
CA CYS A 362 -0.95 -15.61 -18.18
C CYS A 362 -0.74 -14.11 -17.94
N THR A 363 -1.29 -13.25 -18.79
CA THR A 363 -1.24 -11.80 -18.57
C THR A 363 -2.09 -11.39 -17.37
N LEU A 364 -3.30 -11.93 -17.22
CA LEU A 364 -4.16 -11.68 -16.05
C LEU A 364 -3.51 -12.19 -14.76
N LEU A 365 -2.91 -13.40 -14.79
CA LEU A 365 -2.17 -13.93 -13.64
C LEU A 365 -0.96 -13.06 -13.29
N ALA A 366 -0.20 -12.58 -14.28
CA ALA A 366 0.93 -11.69 -14.05
C ALA A 366 0.49 -10.36 -13.41
N ILE A 367 -0.61 -9.77 -13.88
CA ILE A 367 -1.20 -8.56 -13.31
C ILE A 367 -1.61 -8.78 -11.85
N ILE A 368 -2.40 -9.83 -11.58
CA ILE A 368 -2.86 -10.16 -10.22
C ILE A 368 -1.65 -10.37 -9.31
N PHE A 369 -0.66 -11.11 -9.79
CA PHE A 369 0.55 -11.41 -9.04
C PHE A 369 1.34 -10.16 -8.69
N LEU A 370 1.65 -9.31 -9.68
CA LEU A 370 2.37 -8.06 -9.45
C LEU A 370 1.61 -7.12 -8.52
N GLN A 371 0.27 -7.07 -8.61
CA GLN A 371 -0.57 -6.28 -7.70
C GLN A 371 -0.48 -6.80 -6.26
N ILE A 372 -0.62 -8.11 -6.05
CA ILE A 372 -0.51 -8.73 -4.71
C ILE A 372 0.87 -8.47 -4.13
N VAL A 373 1.92 -8.64 -4.93
CA VAL A 373 3.29 -8.47 -4.46
C VAL A 373 3.57 -7.00 -4.15
N LEU A 374 3.11 -6.07 -5.00
CA LEU A 374 3.18 -4.63 -4.72
C LEU A 374 2.49 -4.30 -3.39
N GLN A 375 1.35 -4.91 -3.09
CA GLN A 375 0.64 -4.67 -1.83
C GLN A 375 1.33 -5.28 -0.62
N VAL A 376 1.85 -6.51 -0.74
CA VAL A 376 2.52 -7.22 0.36
C VAL A 376 3.87 -6.58 0.69
N THR A 377 4.64 -6.21 -0.33
CA THR A 377 6.00 -5.68 -0.16
C THR A 377 6.04 -4.15 -0.08
N SER A 378 5.04 -3.47 -0.65
CA SER A 378 5.00 -2.01 -0.83
C SER A 378 6.20 -1.45 -1.61
N HIS A 379 6.89 -2.28 -2.39
CA HIS A 379 8.11 -1.88 -3.08
C HIS A 379 7.80 -1.14 -4.39
N PRO A 380 8.18 0.14 -4.55
CA PRO A 380 7.79 0.95 -5.70
C PRO A 380 8.37 0.47 -7.03
N ALA A 381 9.52 -0.24 -7.01
CA ALA A 381 10.07 -0.82 -8.24
C ALA A 381 9.18 -1.93 -8.85
N ILE A 382 8.26 -2.51 -8.07
CA ILE A 382 7.26 -3.46 -8.58
C ILE A 382 6.19 -2.74 -9.39
N ALA A 383 5.79 -1.53 -8.97
CA ALA A 383 4.88 -0.71 -9.76
C ALA A 383 5.50 -0.34 -11.12
N VAL A 384 6.83 -0.08 -11.14
CA VAL A 384 7.58 0.11 -12.38
C VAL A 384 7.65 -1.18 -13.21
N ALA A 385 7.89 -2.32 -12.58
CA ALA A 385 7.86 -3.61 -13.28
C ALA A 385 6.48 -3.85 -13.93
N GLY A 386 5.39 -3.53 -13.24
CA GLY A 386 4.03 -3.56 -13.79
C GLY A 386 3.83 -2.59 -14.96
N LEU A 387 4.33 -1.35 -14.85
CA LEU A 387 4.29 -0.36 -15.93
C LEU A 387 5.03 -0.85 -17.19
N ILE A 388 6.25 -1.37 -17.03
CA ILE A 388 7.06 -1.94 -18.12
C ILE A 388 6.34 -3.12 -18.76
N TRP A 389 5.75 -4.00 -17.93
CA TRP A 389 5.00 -5.15 -18.40
C TRP A 389 3.80 -4.76 -19.25
N LEU A 390 2.99 -3.80 -18.80
CA LEU A 390 1.78 -3.38 -19.50
C LEU A 390 2.06 -2.84 -20.90
N PHE A 391 3.23 -2.23 -21.14
CA PHE A 391 3.63 -1.80 -22.49
C PHE A 391 3.69 -2.95 -23.50
N GLN A 392 3.86 -4.21 -23.07
CA GLN A 392 3.79 -5.37 -23.96
C GLN A 392 2.36 -5.60 -24.51
N ALA A 393 1.34 -5.27 -23.73
CA ALA A 393 -0.07 -5.41 -24.12
C ALA A 393 -0.60 -4.16 -24.85
N THR A 394 -0.11 -2.98 -24.48
CA THR A 394 -0.61 -1.69 -25.01
C THR A 394 0.15 -1.17 -26.22
N THR A 395 1.02 -1.97 -26.85
CA THR A 395 1.70 -1.61 -28.11
C THR A 395 1.26 -2.47 -29.30
N GLU A 396 0.09 -3.10 -29.24
CA GLU A 396 -0.42 -4.00 -30.28
C GLU A 396 -1.44 -3.37 -31.26
N GLN A 397 -1.66 -2.05 -31.21
CA GLN A 397 -2.71 -1.38 -31.99
C GLN A 397 -2.60 -1.66 -33.50
N SER A 398 -1.39 -1.63 -34.06
CA SER A 398 -1.14 -1.92 -35.48
C SER A 398 -1.55 -3.34 -35.87
N VAL A 399 -1.43 -4.32 -34.95
CA VAL A 399 -1.86 -5.70 -35.19
C VAL A 399 -3.38 -5.77 -35.32
N PHE A 400 -4.11 -5.14 -34.39
CA PHE A 400 -5.57 -5.12 -34.42
C PHE A 400 -6.10 -4.38 -35.65
N ILE A 401 -5.51 -3.23 -36.01
CA ILE A 401 -5.85 -2.47 -37.22
C ILE A 401 -5.60 -3.31 -38.48
N GLY A 402 -4.46 -3.98 -38.58
CA GLY A 402 -4.14 -4.84 -39.71
C GLY A 402 -5.11 -6.02 -39.87
N LEU A 403 -5.44 -6.70 -38.76
CA LEU A 403 -6.40 -7.81 -38.76
C LEU A 403 -7.84 -7.34 -39.06
N PHE A 404 -8.23 -6.16 -38.57
CA PHE A 404 -9.51 -5.53 -38.89
C PHE A 404 -9.64 -5.28 -40.41
N MET A 405 -8.65 -4.63 -41.02
CA MET A 405 -8.65 -4.38 -42.47
C MET A 405 -8.63 -5.67 -43.28
N TYR A 406 -7.88 -6.67 -42.83
CA TYR A 406 -7.86 -8.00 -43.45
C TYR A 406 -9.25 -8.66 -43.44
N ARG A 407 -9.96 -8.65 -42.31
CA ARG A 407 -11.30 -9.26 -42.19
C ARG A 407 -12.35 -8.53 -43.02
N LEU A 408 -12.25 -7.20 -43.12
CA LEU A 408 -13.14 -6.40 -43.96
C LEU A 408 -12.78 -6.40 -45.46
N ARG A 409 -11.79 -7.21 -45.87
CA ARG A 409 -11.38 -7.38 -47.27
C ARG A 409 -10.93 -6.07 -47.94
N TYR A 410 -10.22 -5.22 -47.19
CA TYR A 410 -9.58 -4.02 -47.75
C TYR A 410 -8.55 -4.37 -48.84
N PRO A 411 -8.21 -3.43 -49.73
CA PRO A 411 -7.29 -3.71 -50.83
C PRO A 411 -5.91 -4.16 -50.34
N LYS A 412 -5.35 -5.14 -51.04
CA LYS A 412 -4.05 -5.77 -50.73
C LYS A 412 -2.92 -4.76 -50.55
N SER A 413 -2.93 -3.69 -51.34
CA SER A 413 -1.93 -2.63 -51.33
C SER A 413 -1.81 -1.95 -49.97
N ILE A 414 -2.85 -1.97 -49.15
CA ILE A 414 -2.88 -1.39 -47.80
C ILE A 414 -2.72 -2.49 -46.74
N VAL A 415 -3.46 -3.60 -46.88
CA VAL A 415 -3.47 -4.66 -45.85
C VAL A 415 -2.09 -5.32 -45.68
N LYS A 416 -1.40 -5.62 -46.79
CA LYS A 416 -0.09 -6.30 -46.75
C LYS A 416 0.97 -5.47 -46.01
N PRO A 417 1.25 -4.20 -46.38
CA PRO A 417 2.26 -3.42 -45.67
C PRO A 417 1.86 -3.15 -44.21
N THR A 418 0.57 -2.96 -43.89
CA THR A 418 0.16 -2.78 -42.50
C THR A 418 0.41 -4.02 -41.65
N LEU A 419 0.09 -5.22 -42.14
CA LEU A 419 0.35 -6.47 -41.42
C LEU A 419 1.86 -6.75 -41.28
N GLN A 420 2.66 -6.42 -42.29
CA GLN A 420 4.13 -6.53 -42.21
C GLN A 420 4.72 -5.57 -41.17
N PHE A 421 4.27 -4.31 -41.19
CA PHE A 421 4.66 -3.33 -40.18
C PHE A 421 4.24 -3.80 -38.78
N ALA A 422 3.00 -4.26 -38.61
CA ALA A 422 2.48 -4.75 -37.34
C ALA A 422 3.29 -5.94 -36.80
N ALA A 423 3.67 -6.89 -37.67
CA ALA A 423 4.49 -8.03 -37.27
C ALA A 423 5.88 -7.59 -36.77
N VAL A 424 6.55 -6.67 -37.48
CA VAL A 424 7.88 -6.17 -37.11
C VAL A 424 7.82 -5.30 -35.84
N GLN A 425 6.89 -4.34 -35.81
CA GLN A 425 6.68 -3.44 -34.69
C GLN A 425 6.40 -4.24 -33.40
N SER A 426 5.43 -5.16 -33.45
CA SER A 426 5.05 -5.95 -32.29
C SER A 426 6.21 -6.82 -31.79
N PHE A 427 6.98 -7.43 -32.71
CA PHE A 427 8.16 -8.21 -32.35
C PHE A 427 9.23 -7.36 -31.64
N ILE A 428 9.58 -6.18 -32.19
CA ILE A 428 10.61 -5.29 -31.62
C ILE A 428 10.19 -4.78 -30.24
N PHE A 429 8.99 -4.22 -30.10
CA PHE A 429 8.55 -3.64 -28.83
C PHE A 429 8.42 -4.71 -27.73
N LYS A 430 7.92 -5.89 -28.06
CA LYS A 430 7.79 -6.98 -27.08
C LYS A 430 9.13 -7.49 -26.60
N ILE A 431 10.10 -7.68 -27.50
CA ILE A 431 11.48 -8.02 -27.10
C ILE A 431 12.06 -6.90 -26.24
N GLY A 432 11.95 -5.65 -26.68
CA GLY A 432 12.49 -4.50 -25.96
C GLY A 432 11.98 -4.39 -24.53
N PHE A 433 10.66 -4.44 -24.34
CA PHE A 433 10.06 -4.36 -23.00
C PHE A 433 10.28 -5.63 -22.16
N ALA A 434 10.32 -6.83 -22.76
CA ALA A 434 10.66 -8.05 -22.04
C ALA A 434 12.12 -8.02 -21.55
N THR A 435 13.06 -7.61 -22.40
CA THR A 435 14.46 -7.42 -22.01
C THR A 435 14.59 -6.34 -20.95
N TYR A 436 13.92 -5.20 -21.10
CA TYR A 436 13.96 -4.14 -20.11
C TYR A 436 13.42 -4.61 -18.76
N LEU A 437 12.31 -5.35 -18.75
CA LEU A 437 11.75 -5.91 -17.53
C LEU A 437 12.71 -6.88 -16.83
N VAL A 438 13.39 -7.76 -17.58
CA VAL A 438 14.38 -8.68 -17.00
C VAL A 438 15.58 -7.94 -16.44
N VAL A 439 16.06 -6.89 -17.13
CA VAL A 439 17.15 -6.04 -16.63
C VAL A 439 16.73 -5.28 -15.37
N TRP A 440 15.54 -4.68 -15.38
CA TRP A 440 14.96 -4.00 -14.23
C TRP A 440 14.84 -4.95 -13.04
N TRP A 441 14.31 -6.14 -13.28
CA TRP A 441 14.25 -7.20 -12.29
C TRP A 441 15.63 -7.55 -11.74
N GLY A 442 16.63 -7.79 -12.60
CA GLY A 442 17.98 -8.15 -12.17
C GLY A 442 18.67 -7.08 -11.32
N ILE A 443 18.43 -5.80 -11.61
CA ILE A 443 19.10 -4.67 -10.93
C ILE A 443 18.37 -4.22 -9.67
N LYS A 444 17.03 -4.24 -9.67
CA LYS A 444 16.19 -3.57 -8.65
C LYS A 444 15.30 -4.50 -7.82
N LEU A 445 15.24 -5.79 -8.17
CA LEU A 445 14.36 -6.75 -7.50
C LEU A 445 15.15 -8.01 -7.07
N ALA A 446 16.01 -8.53 -7.94
CA ALA A 446 16.76 -9.75 -7.71
C ALA A 446 17.87 -9.60 -6.66
N SER A 447 18.43 -8.41 -6.50
CA SER A 447 19.41 -8.07 -5.46
C SER A 447 18.82 -8.14 -4.05
N ASP A 448 17.50 -8.05 -3.94
CA ASP A 448 16.80 -7.74 -2.70
C ASP A 448 15.99 -8.94 -2.17
N HIS A 449 16.21 -10.13 -2.75
CA HIS A 449 15.59 -11.37 -2.29
C HIS A 449 16.13 -11.80 -0.92
N THR A 450 15.46 -11.37 0.14
CA THR A 450 15.82 -11.73 1.52
C THR A 450 14.92 -12.83 2.06
N THR A 451 13.71 -12.99 1.51
CA THR A 451 12.74 -13.99 1.97
C THR A 451 12.49 -15.07 0.91
N LYS A 452 11.97 -16.23 1.36
CA LYS A 452 11.55 -17.32 0.44
C LYS A 452 10.41 -16.89 -0.50
N PHE A 453 9.63 -15.88 -0.12
CA PHE A 453 8.58 -15.31 -0.94
C PHE A 453 9.13 -14.53 -2.14
N ASP A 454 10.24 -13.81 -1.97
CA ASP A 454 10.87 -13.02 -3.04
C ASP A 454 11.51 -13.92 -4.11
N VAL A 455 12.05 -15.07 -3.69
CA VAL A 455 12.58 -16.08 -4.64
C VAL A 455 11.44 -16.75 -5.43
N ALA A 456 10.32 -17.05 -4.76
CA ALA A 456 9.13 -17.58 -5.42
C ALA A 456 8.54 -16.55 -6.42
N LEU A 457 8.49 -15.27 -6.02
CA LEU A 457 8.13 -14.13 -6.86
C LEU A 457 8.88 -14.12 -8.18
N SER A 458 10.19 -14.19 -8.09
CA SER A 458 11.07 -14.11 -9.24
C SER A 458 11.01 -15.33 -10.14
N THR A 459 10.80 -16.50 -9.55
CA THR A 459 10.61 -17.74 -10.32
C THR A 459 9.32 -17.65 -11.15
N VAL A 460 8.21 -17.22 -10.55
CA VAL A 460 6.93 -17.05 -11.25
C VAL A 460 7.04 -15.96 -12.34
N LEU A 461 7.69 -14.84 -12.04
CA LEU A 461 7.89 -13.75 -12.99
C LEU A 461 8.62 -14.24 -14.25
N VAL A 462 9.76 -14.95 -14.09
CA VAL A 462 10.56 -15.46 -15.21
C VAL A 462 9.78 -16.50 -16.03
N ILE A 463 9.02 -17.38 -15.37
CA ILE A 463 8.17 -18.37 -16.07
C ILE A 463 7.11 -17.64 -16.90
N LEU A 464 6.39 -16.67 -16.32
CA LEU A 464 5.34 -15.93 -17.01
C LEU A 464 5.89 -15.11 -18.19
N ILE A 465 7.04 -14.43 -18.03
CA ILE A 465 7.70 -13.71 -19.13
C ILE A 465 8.05 -14.68 -20.26
N SER A 466 8.63 -15.83 -19.94
CA SER A 466 9.05 -16.82 -20.94
C SER A 466 7.87 -17.39 -21.71
N LEU A 467 6.76 -17.69 -21.01
CA LEU A 467 5.56 -18.22 -21.62
C LEU A 467 4.87 -17.18 -22.52
N LEU A 468 4.72 -15.95 -22.03
CA LEU A 468 4.15 -14.85 -22.80
C LEU A 468 5.00 -14.56 -24.04
N MET A 469 6.32 -14.49 -23.88
CA MET A 469 7.23 -14.27 -25.01
C MET A 469 7.08 -15.37 -26.07
N SER A 470 6.96 -16.63 -25.66
CA SER A 470 6.73 -17.75 -26.57
C SER A 470 5.42 -17.63 -27.35
N THR A 471 4.31 -17.28 -26.67
CA THR A 471 3.02 -17.05 -27.34
C THR A 471 3.09 -15.88 -28.34
N GLN A 472 3.92 -14.87 -28.04
CA GLN A 472 4.03 -13.66 -28.83
C GLN A 472 4.96 -13.80 -30.05
N MET A 473 6.04 -14.57 -29.92
CA MET A 473 6.84 -14.99 -31.06
C MET A 473 6.01 -15.81 -32.05
N TYR A 474 5.19 -16.74 -31.54
CA TYR A 474 4.27 -17.51 -32.37
C TYR A 474 3.28 -16.62 -33.12
N ALA A 475 2.68 -15.62 -32.46
CA ALA A 475 1.77 -14.68 -33.10
C ALA A 475 2.44 -13.87 -34.22
N SER A 476 3.67 -13.40 -34.01
CA SER A 476 4.45 -12.63 -35.00
C SER A 476 4.80 -13.48 -36.24
N LEU A 477 5.17 -14.75 -36.02
CA LEU A 477 5.41 -15.72 -37.10
C LEU A 477 4.13 -16.02 -37.88
N LEU A 478 2.99 -16.16 -37.20
CA LEU A 478 1.70 -16.40 -37.84
C LEU A 478 1.27 -15.22 -38.72
N LEU A 479 1.44 -13.98 -38.23
CA LEU A 479 1.18 -12.77 -39.03
C LEU A 479 2.05 -12.75 -40.30
N SER A 480 3.34 -13.04 -40.14
CA SER A 480 4.28 -13.15 -41.26
C SER A 480 3.84 -14.23 -42.26
N TYR A 481 3.41 -15.40 -41.76
CA TYR A 481 2.87 -16.49 -42.58
C TYR A 481 1.59 -16.09 -43.34
N ILE A 482 0.65 -15.40 -42.68
CA ILE A 482 -0.59 -14.90 -43.33
C ILE A 482 -0.23 -13.96 -44.48
N THR A 483 0.76 -13.07 -44.31
CA THR A 483 1.20 -12.18 -45.38
C THR A 483 1.90 -12.91 -46.54
N ALA A 484 2.56 -14.04 -46.25
CA ALA A 484 3.29 -14.84 -47.24
C ALA A 484 2.37 -15.79 -48.04
N LYS A 485 1.44 -16.48 -47.36
CA LYS A 485 0.63 -17.57 -47.94
C LYS A 485 -0.83 -17.19 -48.20
N GLY A 486 -1.43 -16.32 -47.38
CA GLY A 486 -2.84 -15.93 -47.48
C GLY A 486 -3.22 -15.19 -48.77
N TRP A 487 -2.25 -14.92 -49.64
CA TRP A 487 -2.46 -14.21 -50.91
C TRP A 487 -1.97 -14.98 -52.14
N SER A 488 -1.54 -16.24 -52.00
CA SER A 488 -1.34 -17.13 -53.17
C SER A 488 -2.66 -17.73 -53.68
N GLU A 489 -3.76 -17.66 -52.91
CA GLU A 489 -5.07 -18.25 -53.24
C GLU A 489 -6.15 -17.21 -53.66
N HIS A 490 -5.77 -15.94 -53.90
CA HIS A 490 -6.70 -14.92 -54.42
C HIS A 490 -6.46 -14.52 -55.88
N SER A 491 -5.56 -15.24 -56.58
CA SER A 491 -5.56 -15.28 -58.04
C SER A 491 -6.38 -16.49 -58.48
N TYR A 492 -7.50 -16.20 -59.13
CA TYR A 492 -8.42 -17.06 -59.89
C TYR A 492 -9.85 -17.03 -59.33
N GLY A 493 -10.68 -16.23 -59.99
CA GLY A 493 -12.10 -16.50 -60.02
C GLY A 493 -12.33 -17.87 -60.67
N SER A 494 -12.99 -18.75 -59.94
CA SER A 494 -13.98 -19.71 -60.43
C SER A 494 -14.36 -20.60 -59.25
N TYR A 495 -15.65 -20.72 -59.01
CA TYR A 495 -16.20 -21.73 -58.13
C TYR A 495 -15.80 -23.11 -58.66
N THR A 496 -14.82 -23.76 -58.04
CA THR A 496 -14.58 -25.19 -58.21
C THR A 496 -14.59 -25.82 -56.82
N VAL A 497 -15.73 -26.44 -56.53
CA VAL A 497 -15.96 -27.31 -55.36
C VAL A 497 -14.86 -28.38 -55.33
N TRP A 498 -13.99 -28.33 -54.32
CA TRP A 498 -13.12 -29.45 -53.99
C TRP A 498 -13.83 -30.33 -52.95
N CYS A 499 -14.63 -31.27 -53.45
CA CYS A 499 -14.94 -32.49 -52.73
C CYS A 499 -13.64 -33.32 -52.64
N VAL A 500 -13.17 -33.59 -51.43
CA VAL A 500 -12.14 -34.61 -51.20
C VAL A 500 -12.81 -35.98 -51.32
N ALA A 501 -12.84 -36.52 -52.53
CA ALA A 501 -13.23 -37.90 -52.77
C ALA A 501 -12.03 -38.82 -52.49
N ARG A 502 -12.03 -39.44 -51.30
CA ARG A 502 -11.26 -40.66 -51.03
C ARG A 502 -12.07 -41.83 -51.59
N SER A 503 -11.41 -42.70 -52.35
CA SER A 503 -12.01 -43.73 -53.21
C SER A 503 -13.12 -44.56 -52.54
N MET A 504 -14.36 -44.43 -53.03
CA MET A 504 -15.39 -45.47 -53.02
C MET A 504 -16.56 -45.06 -53.95
N ASP A 505 -17.21 -46.08 -54.51
CA ASP A 505 -18.15 -46.09 -55.65
C ASP A 505 -19.08 -44.89 -55.89
N ARG A 506 -19.16 -44.50 -57.17
CA ARG A 506 -19.93 -43.35 -57.68
C ARG A 506 -21.40 -43.65 -58.01
N HIS A 507 -22.02 -44.67 -57.40
CA HIS A 507 -23.41 -45.06 -57.70
C HIS A 507 -24.39 -45.05 -56.50
N ARG A 508 -24.02 -44.54 -55.32
CA ARG A 508 -24.94 -44.47 -54.14
C ARG A 508 -25.14 -43.09 -53.51
N CYS A 509 -24.74 -41.99 -54.16
CA CYS A 509 -24.99 -40.64 -53.61
C CYS A 509 -26.37 -40.05 -53.95
N SER A 510 -27.22 -40.75 -54.69
CA SER A 510 -28.58 -40.26 -55.03
C SER A 510 -29.66 -40.67 -54.02
N GLU A 511 -29.40 -41.60 -53.10
CA GLU A 511 -30.43 -42.13 -52.18
C GLU A 511 -30.25 -41.72 -50.71
N ALA A 512 -29.15 -41.05 -50.34
CA ALA A 512 -28.89 -40.64 -48.96
C ALA A 512 -29.39 -39.23 -48.61
N ILE A 513 -29.83 -38.43 -49.59
CA ILE A 513 -30.34 -37.07 -49.37
C ILE A 513 -31.85 -37.06 -49.04
N GLU A 514 -32.56 -38.16 -49.28
CA GLU A 514 -34.02 -38.25 -49.01
C GLU A 514 -34.37 -38.92 -47.66
N SER A 515 -33.40 -39.44 -46.91
CA SER A 515 -33.64 -40.19 -45.65
C SER A 515 -33.32 -39.41 -44.37
N ALA A 516 -32.83 -38.18 -44.43
CA ALA A 516 -32.46 -37.39 -43.24
C ALA A 516 -33.50 -36.32 -42.85
N ALA A 517 -34.64 -36.26 -43.53
CA ALA A 517 -35.72 -35.29 -43.25
C ALA A 517 -36.80 -35.83 -42.28
N THR A 518 -36.66 -37.04 -41.74
CA THR A 518 -37.68 -37.63 -40.85
C THR A 518 -37.07 -38.50 -39.76
N THR A 519 -36.49 -37.90 -38.71
CA THR A 519 -36.66 -38.42 -37.32
C THR A 519 -36.24 -37.38 -36.30
N GLU A 520 -37.25 -36.70 -35.76
CA GLU A 520 -37.21 -36.08 -34.44
C GLU A 520 -37.60 -37.16 -33.40
N VAL A 521 -37.17 -36.99 -32.13
CA VAL A 521 -37.70 -37.62 -30.88
C VAL A 521 -36.83 -38.66 -30.16
N ASN A 522 -36.42 -38.27 -28.93
CA ASN A 522 -36.06 -39.03 -27.72
C ASN A 522 -34.74 -39.84 -27.63
N SER A 523 -33.83 -39.42 -26.73
CA SER A 523 -33.70 -39.98 -25.37
C SER A 523 -32.40 -39.58 -24.65
N SER A 524 -32.49 -39.59 -23.34
CA SER A 524 -31.56 -39.15 -22.28
C SER A 524 -30.65 -40.27 -21.74
N LEU A 525 -29.60 -39.86 -21.01
CA LEU A 525 -28.81 -40.58 -19.96
C LEU A 525 -27.59 -41.47 -20.32
N GLY A 526 -26.50 -41.29 -19.54
CA GLY A 526 -25.42 -42.27 -19.25
C GLY A 526 -24.01 -41.84 -19.70
N LEU A 527 -23.16 -41.24 -18.84
CA LEU A 527 -22.16 -41.86 -17.94
C LEU A 527 -20.93 -42.51 -18.63
N ILE A 528 -19.75 -41.91 -18.36
CA ILE A 528 -18.41 -42.48 -18.04
C ILE A 528 -17.84 -43.59 -18.95
N ASP A 529 -16.69 -43.35 -19.60
CA ASP A 529 -15.44 -44.05 -19.25
C ASP A 529 -14.16 -43.53 -19.94
N GLU A 530 -13.04 -43.92 -19.31
CA GLU A 530 -11.67 -43.44 -19.36
C GLU A 530 -10.81 -43.73 -20.61
N HIS A 531 -9.66 -43.04 -20.63
CA HIS A 531 -8.33 -43.45 -21.14
C HIS A 531 -8.13 -43.77 -22.64
N TYR A 532 -7.25 -42.99 -23.28
CA TYR A 532 -6.02 -43.52 -23.93
C TYR A 532 -4.98 -42.41 -24.15
N ILE A 533 -3.82 -42.57 -23.51
CA ILE A 533 -2.55 -41.90 -23.80
C ILE A 533 -1.69 -42.90 -24.56
N VAL A 534 -1.28 -42.57 -25.79
CA VAL A 534 -0.12 -43.11 -26.52
C VAL A 534 0.34 -41.97 -27.44
N SER A 535 1.34 -41.16 -27.08
CA SER A 535 2.77 -41.39 -27.37
C SER A 535 3.01 -41.82 -28.82
N ASP A 536 3.28 -40.87 -29.72
CA ASP A 536 4.21 -41.17 -30.81
C ASP A 536 5.13 -40.00 -31.11
N SER A 537 6.40 -40.39 -31.20
CA SER A 537 7.57 -39.55 -31.20
C SER A 537 7.98 -39.21 -32.64
N PHE A 538 8.72 -38.11 -32.76
CA PHE A 538 9.82 -37.91 -33.72
C PHE A 538 9.74 -38.67 -35.06
N ALA A 539 9.38 -37.93 -36.12
CA ALA A 539 9.85 -38.24 -37.47
C ALA A 539 10.27 -36.95 -38.16
N LEU A 540 11.59 -36.68 -38.11
CA LEU A 540 12.28 -35.90 -39.13
C LEU A 540 12.02 -36.56 -40.50
N SER A 541 11.51 -35.80 -41.46
CA SER A 541 11.77 -36.07 -42.86
C SER A 541 11.82 -34.78 -43.65
N TYR A 542 13.02 -34.59 -44.19
CA TYR A 542 13.44 -33.60 -45.17
C TYR A 542 12.70 -33.80 -46.52
N TYR A 543 12.54 -32.68 -47.24
CA TYR A 543 12.37 -32.50 -48.69
C TYR A 543 11.01 -32.15 -49.31
N ARG A 544 11.08 -30.99 -50.00
CA ARG A 544 10.27 -30.36 -51.05
C ARG A 544 8.99 -29.64 -50.66
#